data_AF-A4HUT3-F1
#
_entry.id   AF-A4HUT3-F1
#
_cell.length_a   1.000
_cell.length_b   1.000
_cell.length_c   1.000
_cell.angle_alpha   90.00
_cell.angle_beta   90.00
_cell.angle_gamma   90.00
#
_symmetry.space_group_name_H-M   'P 1'
#
loop_
_entity.id
_entity.type
_entity.pdbx_description
1 polymer ?
#
loop_
_entity_poly.entity_id
_entity_poly.type
_entity_poly.pdbx_seq_one_letter_code
_entity_poly.pdbx_strand_id
1 'polypeptide(L)'
;MSDGTRYMYPARKAHAMDLGSSLNPEGDQRQTWGSVASIADVMSPTAEIKPSAPQVTHFGTGLGMQSSTGDLALQEADSDGDKTEVVNEFDLAAYSKEDLTQTLHKRIMSRMFSAFDVTQVGYLDINKLKELCVYVGRNMSQEASEKMFDELKGIDGHITFDVFWNWWTTYPDTKMTKDTFSLVSADFSVPYHQQQLKIKEEGEIFTPSYRVKYYFKDMETGLRRRVSPWHDVPLYVRDPVRTKPENIRANRYNFICEIPKWTRAKFEIATGEPFNPIKQDIKNGVPRFYKHGDMMWNYGAFPQTWESTEVIFEDGVSGDNDPIDGVEIGMRQMRVGEIHPVRILGVLGMIDDGQMDWKVICMSVNDPVARFIRDIDDIPKFLPGCLDALREWFRVYKICQGGVENKFAFNGEYKDKTYAMKVVDESHYMWENLRKIKKKEEV
;
A
#
# COMPACT_ATOMS: atom_id res chain seq x y z
N MET A 1 -7.23 -48.07 -23.50
CA MET A 1 -5.80 -48.10 -23.14
C MET A 1 -5.43 -46.65 -22.83
N SER A 2 -5.77 -46.18 -21.62
CA SER A 2 -4.85 -45.98 -20.48
C SER A 2 -3.71 -45.04 -20.88
N ASP A 3 -3.68 -43.79 -20.41
CA ASP A 3 -3.36 -43.50 -19.03
C ASP A 3 -3.99 -42.18 -18.55
N GLY A 4 -4.51 -42.18 -17.34
CA GLY A 4 -5.22 -41.07 -16.70
C GLY A 4 -4.37 -40.47 -15.58
N THR A 5 -3.65 -39.39 -15.88
CA THR A 5 -3.00 -38.57 -14.86
C THR A 5 -4.00 -37.56 -14.29
N ARG A 6 -4.70 -37.95 -13.22
CA ARG A 6 -5.49 -37.04 -12.39
C ARG A 6 -4.53 -36.24 -11.53
N TYR A 7 -4.29 -34.98 -11.88
CA TYR A 7 -3.52 -34.05 -11.06
C TYR A 7 -4.29 -33.79 -9.75
N MET A 8 -3.79 -34.31 -8.63
CA MET A 8 -4.30 -33.96 -7.30
C MET A 8 -3.87 -32.54 -6.93
N TYR A 9 -4.85 -31.66 -6.70
CA TYR A 9 -4.62 -30.36 -6.09
C TYR A 9 -4.24 -30.54 -4.61
N PRO A 10 -3.21 -29.84 -4.08
CA PRO A 10 -2.86 -29.94 -2.68
C PRO A 10 -3.96 -29.31 -1.81
N ALA A 11 -4.52 -30.12 -0.91
CA ALA A 11 -5.48 -29.70 0.10
C ALA A 11 -4.90 -28.61 1.02
N ARG A 12 -5.77 -27.65 1.39
CA ARG A 12 -5.50 -26.53 2.31
C ARG A 12 -4.82 -27.01 3.60
N LYS A 13 -3.53 -26.72 3.78
CA LYS A 13 -2.91 -26.59 5.11
C LYS A 13 -2.88 -25.12 5.49
N ALA A 14 -3.82 -24.71 6.34
CA ALA A 14 -3.77 -23.41 7.00
C ALA A 14 -2.58 -23.39 7.97
N HIS A 15 -1.56 -22.59 7.66
CA HIS A 15 -0.58 -22.17 8.65
C HIS A 15 -1.16 -20.97 9.40
N ALA A 16 -1.71 -21.22 10.59
CA ALA A 16 -1.89 -20.19 11.59
C ALA A 16 -0.51 -19.89 12.20
N MET A 17 -0.01 -18.67 12.01
CA MET A 17 1.07 -18.10 12.82
C MET A 17 0.43 -17.20 13.88
N ASP A 18 0.32 -17.78 15.07
CA ASP A 18 0.64 -17.24 16.39
C ASP A 18 0.75 -15.71 16.54
N LEU A 19 -0.26 -15.11 17.18
CA LEU A 19 -0.09 -13.93 18.04
C LEU A 19 -0.85 -14.19 19.34
N GLY A 20 -0.07 -14.33 20.41
CA GLY A 20 -0.49 -14.84 21.71
C GLY A 20 -1.40 -13.93 22.53
N SER A 21 -2.32 -14.61 23.22
CA SER A 21 -2.68 -14.51 24.64
C SER A 21 -2.79 -13.13 25.32
N SER A 22 -4.01 -12.81 25.78
CA SER A 22 -4.30 -12.84 27.22
C SER A 22 -5.81 -12.97 27.48
N LEU A 23 -6.14 -13.94 28.33
CA LEU A 23 -7.46 -14.40 28.75
C LEU A 23 -8.18 -13.40 29.68
N ASN A 24 -9.52 -13.36 29.62
CA ASN A 24 -10.38 -13.73 30.75
C ASN A 24 -11.85 -13.94 30.32
N PRO A 25 -12.55 -15.02 30.77
CA PRO A 25 -13.91 -15.37 30.37
C PRO A 25 -14.98 -15.14 31.47
N GLU A 26 -16.24 -15.45 31.10
CA GLU A 26 -17.49 -15.55 31.88
C GLU A 26 -18.20 -14.21 32.12
N GLY A 27 -19.46 -13.95 31.74
CA GLY A 27 -20.72 -14.72 31.70
C GLY A 27 -21.78 -13.73 32.26
N ASP A 28 -23.07 -13.64 31.94
CA ASP A 28 -24.05 -14.41 31.19
C ASP A 28 -25.25 -13.45 30.94
N GLN A 29 -26.15 -13.89 30.07
CA GLN A 29 -27.34 -13.28 29.47
C GLN A 29 -28.25 -12.36 30.33
N ARG A 30 -28.85 -11.32 29.70
CA ARG A 30 -30.26 -11.34 29.20
C ARG A 30 -30.71 -9.99 28.61
N GLN A 31 -31.45 -10.12 27.50
CA GLN A 31 -32.16 -9.08 26.76
C GLN A 31 -33.29 -8.43 27.58
N THR A 32 -33.55 -7.14 27.34
CA THR A 32 -34.90 -6.61 27.05
C THR A 32 -34.83 -5.24 26.36
N TRP A 33 -35.74 -5.06 25.39
CA TRP A 33 -35.94 -3.91 24.52
C TRP A 33 -36.59 -2.71 25.24
N GLY A 34 -36.32 -1.48 24.79
CA GLY A 34 -37.13 -0.32 25.18
C GLY A 34 -36.62 1.06 24.77
N SER A 35 -37.06 1.54 23.60
CA SER A 35 -37.49 2.90 23.26
C SER A 35 -36.58 4.13 23.51
N VAL A 36 -36.10 4.70 22.40
CA VAL A 36 -36.15 6.11 21.96
C VAL A 36 -36.28 7.19 23.06
N ALA A 37 -35.18 7.91 23.33
CA ALA A 37 -35.12 9.37 23.48
C ALA A 37 -33.67 9.84 23.73
N SER A 38 -33.31 10.97 23.11
CA SER A 38 -32.12 11.81 23.34
C SER A 38 -30.72 11.19 23.18
N ILE A 39 -30.11 11.34 22.00
CA ILE A 39 -28.64 11.39 21.86
C ILE A 39 -28.30 12.79 21.38
N ALA A 40 -28.22 13.70 22.34
CA ALA A 40 -27.56 14.98 22.23
C ALA A 40 -26.69 15.10 23.47
N ASP A 41 -25.65 14.26 23.58
CA ASP A 41 -24.65 14.45 24.63
C ASP A 41 -23.35 13.67 24.35
N VAL A 42 -22.26 14.44 24.40
CA VAL A 42 -20.89 14.05 24.73
C VAL A 42 -20.12 13.23 23.69
N MET A 43 -19.69 13.91 22.62
CA MET A 43 -18.35 13.69 22.09
C MET A 43 -17.34 14.46 22.94
N SER A 44 -16.79 13.80 23.96
CA SER A 44 -15.54 14.24 24.60
C SER A 44 -14.48 13.19 24.27
N PRO A 45 -13.43 13.51 23.49
CA PRO A 45 -12.31 12.62 23.37
C PRO A 45 -11.54 12.74 24.69
N THR A 46 -11.71 11.78 25.59
CA THR A 46 -10.69 11.49 26.62
C THR A 46 -9.44 11.05 25.88
N ALA A 47 -8.67 12.03 25.42
CA ALA A 47 -7.31 11.84 24.99
C ALA A 47 -6.54 11.35 26.22
N GLU A 48 -6.08 10.10 26.20
CA GLU A 48 -4.98 9.67 27.05
C GLU A 48 -3.86 10.69 26.89
N ILE A 49 -3.56 11.41 27.97
CA ILE A 49 -2.39 12.28 28.05
C ILE A 49 -1.19 11.34 27.96
N LYS A 50 -0.68 11.15 26.73
CA LYS A 50 0.64 10.55 26.53
C LYS A 50 1.62 11.32 27.42
N PRO A 51 2.48 10.65 28.19
CA PRO A 51 3.51 11.34 28.95
C PRO A 51 4.25 12.28 27.99
N SER A 52 4.38 13.55 28.39
CA SER A 52 5.07 14.55 27.58
C SER A 52 6.42 13.98 27.17
N ALA A 53 6.72 13.99 25.87
CA ALA A 53 8.02 13.54 25.38
C ALA A 53 9.14 14.22 26.20
N PRO A 54 10.21 13.50 26.59
CA PRO A 54 11.29 14.10 27.37
C PRO A 54 11.82 15.33 26.64
N GLN A 55 11.79 16.48 27.32
CA GLN A 55 12.25 17.73 26.73
C GLN A 55 13.77 17.67 26.53
N VAL A 56 14.21 17.81 25.28
CA VAL A 56 15.61 17.98 24.95
C VAL A 56 16.04 19.38 25.40
N THR A 57 16.88 19.46 26.42
CA THR A 57 17.31 20.75 26.99
C THR A 57 18.66 21.23 26.44
N HIS A 58 19.46 20.32 25.89
CA HIS A 58 20.79 20.63 25.40
C HIS A 58 21.16 19.79 24.18
N PHE A 59 22.16 20.24 23.41
CA PHE A 59 22.70 19.44 22.33
C PHE A 59 23.48 18.24 22.88
N GLY A 60 22.88 17.06 22.77
CA GLY A 60 23.55 15.79 22.98
C GLY A 60 24.63 15.55 21.92
N THR A 61 25.61 14.72 22.23
CA THR A 61 26.70 14.41 21.31
C THR A 61 26.32 13.40 20.24
N GLY A 62 25.15 12.75 20.34
CA GLY A 62 24.71 11.66 19.45
C GLY A 62 25.46 10.34 19.63
N LEU A 63 26.47 10.32 20.50
CA LEU A 63 27.21 9.12 20.91
C LEU A 63 26.64 8.62 22.25
N GLY A 64 26.51 7.30 22.38
CA GLY A 64 26.02 6.68 23.61
C GLY A 64 27.04 6.74 24.74
N MET A 65 27.22 7.92 25.36
CA MET A 65 27.84 8.02 26.69
C MET A 65 26.76 7.87 27.74
N GLN A 66 26.99 6.95 28.69
CA GLN A 66 26.30 6.99 29.97
C GLN A 66 26.45 8.40 30.53
N SER A 67 25.34 8.99 30.98
CA SER A 67 25.26 10.26 31.67
C SER A 67 26.39 10.41 32.69
N SER A 68 27.53 10.96 32.29
CA SER A 68 28.52 11.44 33.23
C SER A 68 27.96 12.75 33.76
N THR A 69 27.31 12.62 34.92
CA THR A 69 27.01 13.67 35.87
C THR A 69 28.11 14.72 35.87
N GLY A 70 27.85 15.81 35.19
CA GLY A 70 28.71 16.98 35.06
C GLY A 70 27.85 18.20 34.84
N ASP A 71 26.72 18.27 35.56
CA ASP A 71 25.99 19.52 35.82
C ASP A 71 26.93 20.46 36.58
N LEU A 72 27.86 21.09 35.86
CA LEU A 72 28.28 22.42 36.22
C LEU A 72 27.24 23.37 35.63
N ALA A 73 26.06 23.34 36.24
CA ALA A 73 25.22 24.52 36.32
C ALA A 73 26.06 25.59 37.03
N LEU A 74 26.88 26.31 36.26
CA LEU A 74 27.30 27.65 36.66
C LEU A 74 26.03 28.49 36.58
N GLN A 75 25.32 28.52 37.72
CA GLN A 75 24.63 29.73 38.14
C GLN A 75 25.68 30.85 38.09
N GLU A 76 25.80 31.51 36.94
CA GLU A 76 26.17 32.91 36.98
C GLU A 76 25.02 33.58 37.72
N ALA A 77 25.27 33.83 39.00
CA ALA A 77 24.44 34.66 39.84
C ALA A 77 24.46 36.07 39.26
N ASP A 78 23.60 36.31 38.27
CA ASP A 78 23.25 37.66 37.89
C ASP A 78 22.27 38.15 38.96
N SER A 79 22.86 38.91 39.89
CA SER A 79 22.13 39.68 40.89
C SER A 79 21.50 40.88 40.21
N ASP A 80 20.42 40.67 39.45
CA ASP A 80 19.39 41.69 39.29
C ASP A 80 18.07 41.04 38.87
N GLY A 81 17.00 41.42 39.56
CA GLY A 81 15.71 40.76 39.47
C GLY A 81 15.02 41.00 38.13
N ASP A 82 15.07 40.03 37.24
CA ASP A 82 14.01 39.85 36.24
C ASP A 82 13.85 38.36 35.94
N LYS A 83 12.59 37.89 35.87
CA LYS A 83 12.27 36.50 35.51
C LYS A 83 12.47 36.33 34.01
N THR A 84 13.72 36.34 33.55
CA THR A 84 14.04 35.98 32.18
C THR A 84 13.83 34.47 32.02
N GLU A 85 12.86 34.10 31.18
CA GLU A 85 12.64 32.70 30.79
C GLU A 85 13.98 32.11 30.33
N VAL A 86 14.51 31.15 31.09
CA VAL A 86 15.78 30.48 30.78
C VAL A 86 15.54 29.61 29.54
N VAL A 87 15.74 30.20 28.36
CA VAL A 87 15.69 29.47 27.08
C VAL A 87 16.82 28.45 27.08
N ASN A 88 16.48 27.18 26.87
CA ASN A 88 17.46 26.11 26.86
C ASN A 88 18.31 26.13 25.57
N GLU A 89 19.42 25.40 25.54
CA GLU A 89 20.38 25.48 24.43
C GLU A 89 19.78 25.03 23.09
N PHE A 90 18.92 24.01 23.11
CA PHE A 90 18.24 23.50 21.92
C PHE A 90 17.28 24.55 21.36
N ASP A 91 16.43 25.13 22.20
CA ASP A 91 15.47 26.16 21.80
C ASP A 91 16.17 27.42 21.30
N LEU A 92 17.30 27.79 21.91
CA LEU A 92 18.10 28.92 21.47
C LEU A 92 18.64 28.68 20.05
N ALA A 93 19.21 27.52 19.77
CA ALA A 93 19.72 27.22 18.44
C ALA A 93 18.64 27.00 17.37
N ALA A 94 17.47 26.47 17.76
CA ALA A 94 16.38 26.17 16.84
C ALA A 94 15.53 27.39 16.50
N TYR A 95 15.35 28.32 17.44
CA TYR A 95 14.36 29.38 17.33
C TYR A 95 14.91 30.81 17.49
N SER A 96 16.15 30.99 17.95
CA SER A 96 16.79 32.31 17.97
C SER A 96 16.94 32.86 16.56
N LYS A 97 16.80 34.19 16.43
CA LYS A 97 17.13 34.91 15.18
C LYS A 97 18.63 35.18 15.04
N GLU A 98 19.36 35.10 16.15
CA GLU A 98 20.79 35.30 16.21
C GLU A 98 21.50 33.95 16.18
N ASP A 99 22.62 33.89 15.46
CA ASP A 99 23.49 32.72 15.49
C ASP A 99 24.04 32.49 16.91
N LEU A 100 24.33 31.22 17.22
CA LEU A 100 24.95 30.86 18.49
C LEU A 100 26.27 31.63 18.68
N THR A 101 26.46 32.19 19.87
CA THR A 101 27.70 32.91 20.20
C THR A 101 28.91 31.98 20.08
N GLN A 102 30.09 32.53 19.76
CA GLN A 102 31.33 31.75 19.68
C GLN A 102 31.62 30.98 20.98
N THR A 103 31.24 31.56 22.13
CA THR A 103 31.35 30.92 23.45
C THR A 103 30.50 29.65 23.53
N LEU A 104 29.25 29.71 23.04
CA LEU A 104 28.35 28.56 23.04
C LEU A 104 28.81 27.50 22.04
N HIS A 105 29.29 27.91 20.86
CA HIS A 105 29.95 27.01 19.92
C HIS A 105 31.16 26.30 20.53
N LYS A 106 32.03 27.02 21.27
CA LYS A 106 33.17 26.41 21.98
C LYS A 106 32.70 25.36 22.98
N ARG A 107 31.65 25.64 23.75
CA ARG A 107 31.08 24.69 24.72
C ARG A 107 30.53 23.43 24.04
N ILE A 108 29.77 23.58 22.95
CA ILE A 108 29.25 22.45 22.16
C ILE A 108 30.40 21.60 21.62
N MET A 109 31.39 22.23 20.98
CA MET A 109 32.54 21.52 20.40
C MET A 109 33.40 20.84 21.47
N SER A 110 33.52 21.41 22.67
CA SER A 110 34.21 20.77 23.79
C SER A 110 33.51 19.49 24.25
N ARG A 111 32.17 19.50 24.32
CA ARG A 111 31.39 18.30 24.63
C ARG A 111 31.53 17.24 23.55
N MET A 112 31.54 17.63 22.28
CA MET A 112 31.81 16.72 21.16
C MET A 112 33.21 16.12 21.26
N PHE A 113 34.24 16.94 21.47
CA PHE A 113 35.62 16.48 21.64
C PHE A 113 35.75 15.47 22.78
N SER A 114 35.16 15.79 23.94
CA SER A 114 35.19 14.91 25.12
C SER A 114 34.47 13.58 24.87
N ALA A 115 33.45 13.55 24.02
CA ALA A 115 32.75 12.30 23.68
C ALA A 115 33.57 11.37 22.77
N PHE A 116 34.56 11.90 22.05
CA PHE A 116 35.54 11.09 21.31
C PHE A 116 36.72 10.66 22.20
N ASP A 117 36.96 11.37 23.31
CA ASP A 117 37.93 10.99 24.34
C ASP A 117 37.31 9.98 25.32
N VAL A 118 37.01 8.79 24.80
CA VAL A 118 36.34 7.72 25.54
C VAL A 118 37.11 7.26 26.78
N THR A 119 38.43 7.47 26.81
CA THR A 119 39.32 7.15 27.93
C THR A 119 39.52 8.31 28.91
N GLN A 120 38.95 9.49 28.62
CA GLN A 120 39.08 10.72 29.42
C GLN A 120 40.54 11.10 29.71
N VAL A 121 41.42 10.95 28.72
CA VAL A 121 42.85 11.26 28.85
C VAL A 121 43.16 12.76 28.66
N GLY A 122 42.20 13.53 28.16
CA GLY A 122 42.29 14.97 27.91
C GLY A 122 42.79 15.35 26.52
N TYR A 123 42.98 14.37 25.62
CA TYR A 123 43.47 14.57 24.26
C TYR A 123 42.89 13.53 23.30
N LEU A 124 42.97 13.81 22.00
CA LEU A 124 42.69 12.85 20.93
C LEU A 124 43.96 12.57 20.14
N ASP A 125 44.09 11.33 19.65
CA ASP A 125 45.06 11.00 18.63
C ASP A 125 44.54 11.42 17.23
N ILE A 126 45.42 11.29 16.24
CA ILE A 126 45.15 11.62 14.83
C ILE A 126 43.93 10.87 14.29
N ASN A 127 43.77 9.59 14.63
CA ASN A 127 42.69 8.76 14.10
C ASN A 127 41.33 9.20 14.66
N LYS A 128 41.27 9.42 15.98
CA LYS A 128 40.06 9.90 16.66
C LYS A 128 39.70 11.32 16.27
N LEU A 129 40.68 12.18 16.05
CA LEU A 129 40.44 13.52 15.54
C LEU A 129 39.87 13.49 14.11
N LYS A 130 40.35 12.59 13.26
CA LYS A 130 39.78 12.37 11.91
C LYS A 130 38.32 11.99 11.98
N GLU A 131 37.98 11.03 12.85
CA GLU A 131 36.60 10.60 13.09
C GLU A 131 35.73 11.76 13.58
N LEU A 132 36.23 12.56 14.54
CA LEU A 132 35.53 13.75 15.04
C LEU A 132 35.24 14.76 13.92
N CYS A 133 36.23 15.10 13.07
CA CYS A 133 36.04 16.05 11.96
C CYS A 133 34.95 15.59 10.99
N VAL A 134 34.95 14.30 10.61
CA VAL A 134 33.90 13.72 9.76
C VAL A 134 32.54 13.78 10.46
N TYR A 135 32.50 13.47 11.76
CA TYR A 135 31.28 13.45 12.57
C TYR A 135 30.62 14.83 12.67
N VAL A 136 31.40 15.90 12.84
CA VAL A 136 30.90 17.28 12.88
C VAL A 136 30.63 17.87 11.49
N GLY A 137 30.72 17.06 10.43
CA GLY A 137 30.39 17.45 9.05
C GLY A 137 31.53 18.06 8.24
N ARG A 138 32.77 18.07 8.77
CA ARG A 138 33.95 18.55 8.06
C ARG A 138 34.64 17.41 7.33
N ASN A 139 34.14 17.11 6.13
CA ASN A 139 34.72 16.07 5.28
C ASN A 139 35.93 16.62 4.50
N MET A 140 37.13 16.23 4.93
CA MET A 140 38.39 16.72 4.38
C MET A 140 38.98 15.70 3.40
N SER A 141 39.60 16.19 2.31
CA SER A 141 40.41 15.32 1.45
C SER A 141 41.57 14.72 2.25
N GLN A 142 42.15 13.62 1.75
CA GLN A 142 43.31 13.00 2.40
C GLN A 142 44.44 14.02 2.61
N GLU A 143 44.79 14.79 1.57
CA GLU A 143 45.80 15.85 1.62
C GLU A 143 45.48 16.92 2.66
N ALA A 144 44.23 17.37 2.74
CA ALA A 144 43.81 18.37 3.72
C ALA A 144 43.89 17.81 5.14
N SER A 145 43.55 16.54 5.33
CA SER A 145 43.65 15.87 6.63
C SER A 145 45.10 15.73 7.08
N GLU A 146 46.01 15.34 6.18
CA GLU A 146 47.45 15.25 6.46
C GLU A 146 48.01 16.62 6.84
N LYS A 147 47.67 17.68 6.09
CA LYS A 147 48.08 19.05 6.41
C LYS A 147 47.58 19.51 7.79
N MET A 148 46.32 19.22 8.13
CA MET A 148 45.78 19.51 9.46
C MET A 148 46.57 18.79 10.55
N PHE A 149 46.90 17.52 10.36
CA PHE A 149 47.66 16.76 11.36
C PHE A 149 49.07 17.30 11.53
N ASP A 150 49.74 17.70 10.44
CA ASP A 150 51.06 18.32 10.52
C ASP A 150 51.05 19.65 11.29
N GLU A 151 49.97 20.43 11.19
CA GLU A 151 49.80 21.68 11.93
C GLU A 151 49.44 21.47 13.40
N LEU A 152 48.73 20.38 13.73
CA LEU A 152 48.26 20.09 15.09
C LEU A 152 49.20 19.21 15.92
N LYS A 153 50.08 18.44 15.27
CA LYS A 153 50.93 17.44 15.93
C LYS A 153 51.95 18.10 16.86
N GLY A 154 51.75 17.94 18.17
CA GLY A 154 52.78 18.13 19.18
C GLY A 154 53.86 17.05 19.13
N ILE A 155 54.86 17.16 20.02
CA ILE A 155 55.99 16.21 20.10
C ILE A 155 55.51 14.78 20.42
N ASP A 156 54.43 14.65 21.18
CA ASP A 156 53.84 13.39 21.65
C ASP A 156 52.67 12.88 20.78
N GLY A 157 52.21 13.66 19.79
CA GLY A 157 51.05 13.31 18.95
C GLY A 157 49.70 13.47 19.65
N HIS A 158 49.66 14.06 20.85
CA HIS A 158 48.43 14.33 21.58
C HIS A 158 47.87 15.69 21.19
N ILE A 159 46.60 15.73 20.77
CA ILE A 159 45.93 16.96 20.38
C ILE A 159 44.90 17.28 21.46
N THR A 160 45.09 18.37 22.20
CA THR A 160 44.13 18.81 23.23
C THR A 160 43.00 19.64 22.61
N PHE A 161 41.88 19.80 23.34
CA PHE A 161 40.74 20.57 22.85
C PHE A 161 41.10 22.02 22.48
N ASP A 162 41.92 22.71 23.28
CA ASP A 162 42.28 24.10 22.98
C ASP A 162 43.13 24.23 21.71
N VAL A 163 44.03 23.27 21.46
CA VAL A 163 44.83 23.22 20.22
C VAL A 163 43.91 23.00 19.02
N PHE A 164 42.99 22.03 19.12
CA PHE A 164 41.98 21.78 18.10
C PHE A 164 41.04 22.97 17.87
N TRP A 165 40.55 23.62 18.92
CA TRP A 165 39.63 24.77 18.83
C TRP A 165 40.28 25.98 18.16
N ASN A 166 41.56 26.24 18.46
CA ASN A 166 42.32 27.30 17.80
C ASN A 166 42.47 27.03 16.30
N TRP A 167 42.80 25.79 15.92
CA TRP A 167 42.84 25.40 14.51
C TRP A 167 41.47 25.51 13.84
N TRP A 168 40.42 25.01 14.50
CA TRP A 168 39.05 25.01 13.99
C TRP A 168 38.56 26.42 13.65
N THR A 169 38.87 27.39 14.52
CA THR A 169 38.49 28.79 14.34
C THR A 169 39.38 29.53 13.31
N THR A 170 40.63 29.10 13.16
CA THR A 170 41.59 29.70 12.19
C THR A 170 41.29 29.26 10.75
N TYR A 171 40.84 28.02 10.56
CA TYR A 171 40.55 27.46 9.24
C TYR A 171 39.06 27.14 9.12
N PRO A 172 38.19 28.13 8.85
CA PRO A 172 36.78 27.86 8.58
C PRO A 172 36.62 27.03 7.29
N ASP A 173 35.79 25.98 7.34
CA ASP A 173 35.45 25.21 6.14
C ASP A 173 34.49 26.02 5.26
N THR A 174 35.04 26.67 4.23
CA THR A 174 34.26 27.46 3.27
C THR A 174 33.68 26.61 2.12
N LYS A 175 33.97 25.30 2.10
CA LYS A 175 33.70 24.43 0.95
C LYS A 175 32.68 23.31 1.20
N MET A 176 32.07 23.24 2.39
CA MET A 176 31.09 22.21 2.76
C MET A 176 30.14 21.87 1.58
N THR A 177 30.36 20.70 0.98
CA THR A 177 29.54 19.99 -0.04
C THR A 177 29.53 20.45 -1.51
N LYS A 178 30.23 21.52 -1.94
CA LYS A 178 30.11 21.97 -3.35
C LYS A 178 30.96 21.22 -4.38
N ASP A 179 32.14 20.74 -4.02
CA ASP A 179 33.12 20.26 -5.01
C ASP A 179 33.06 18.73 -5.27
N THR A 180 32.35 17.95 -4.44
CA THR A 180 32.26 16.48 -4.57
C THR A 180 30.85 15.97 -4.26
N PHE A 181 30.27 15.21 -5.19
CA PHE A 181 28.98 14.54 -5.01
C PHE A 181 29.20 13.02 -4.88
N SER A 182 28.51 12.39 -3.94
CA SER A 182 28.45 10.93 -3.90
C SER A 182 27.60 10.45 -5.09
N LEU A 183 28.23 9.74 -6.03
CA LEU A 183 27.55 9.04 -7.13
C LEU A 183 27.16 7.61 -6.73
N VAL A 184 27.11 7.30 -5.44
CA VAL A 184 26.69 5.97 -4.97
C VAL A 184 25.20 5.78 -5.28
N SER A 185 24.91 5.02 -6.31
CA SER A 185 23.60 4.50 -6.68
C SER A 185 23.68 2.98 -6.74
N ALA A 186 22.53 2.32 -6.58
CA ALA A 186 22.45 0.87 -6.77
C ALA A 186 22.35 0.45 -8.26
N ASP A 187 22.25 1.43 -9.18
CA ASP A 187 22.12 1.25 -10.63
C ASP A 187 21.22 0.06 -11.03
N PHE A 188 19.94 0.15 -10.67
CA PHE A 188 18.93 -0.83 -11.07
C PHE A 188 18.46 -0.59 -12.52
N SER A 189 19.17 -1.14 -13.51
CA SER A 189 18.69 -1.16 -14.89
C SER A 189 17.57 -2.21 -15.08
N VAL A 190 16.31 -1.79 -14.95
CA VAL A 190 15.13 -2.62 -15.23
C VAL A 190 14.35 -2.03 -16.43
N PRO A 191 14.89 -2.11 -17.66
CA PRO A 191 14.23 -1.52 -18.82
C PRO A 191 12.91 -2.24 -19.09
N TYR A 192 11.84 -1.47 -19.28
CA TYR A 192 10.55 -1.96 -19.76
C TYR A 192 9.95 -0.92 -20.70
N HIS A 193 9.18 -1.36 -21.69
CA HIS A 193 8.43 -0.45 -22.56
C HIS A 193 7.03 -0.21 -21.97
N GLN A 194 6.70 1.04 -21.69
CA GLN A 194 5.36 1.37 -21.19
C GLN A 194 4.30 1.07 -22.27
N GLN A 195 3.24 0.37 -21.88
CA GLN A 195 2.13 0.04 -22.78
C GLN A 195 0.90 0.85 -22.42
N GLN A 196 0.41 1.66 -23.36
CA GLN A 196 -0.84 2.39 -23.20
C GLN A 196 -2.01 1.54 -23.71
N LEU A 197 -2.93 1.18 -22.82
CA LEU A 197 -4.19 0.55 -23.19
C LEU A 197 -5.02 1.49 -24.08
N LYS A 198 -5.51 0.96 -25.21
CA LYS A 198 -6.45 1.62 -26.12
C LYS A 198 -7.64 0.70 -26.36
N ILE A 199 -8.83 1.26 -26.21
CA ILE A 199 -10.12 0.59 -26.38
C ILE A 199 -10.77 1.13 -27.67
N LYS A 200 -11.36 0.26 -28.48
CA LYS A 200 -12.07 0.64 -29.70
C LYS A 200 -13.37 -0.16 -29.81
N GLU A 201 -14.50 0.55 -29.89
CA GLU A 201 -15.79 -0.03 -30.21
C GLU A 201 -15.90 -0.25 -31.74
N GLU A 202 -16.46 -1.37 -32.14
CA GLU A 202 -16.74 -1.73 -33.53
C GLU A 202 -18.11 -2.39 -33.65
N GLY A 203 -18.78 -2.20 -34.80
CA GLY A 203 -20.15 -2.66 -35.00
C GLY A 203 -21.19 -1.73 -34.38
N GLU A 204 -22.45 -2.17 -34.43
CA GLU A 204 -23.60 -1.42 -33.94
C GLU A 204 -24.09 -2.01 -32.61
N ILE A 205 -24.21 -1.18 -31.58
CA ILE A 205 -24.76 -1.57 -30.27
C ILE A 205 -26.17 -2.15 -30.43
N PHE A 206 -26.54 -3.14 -29.62
CA PHE A 206 -27.78 -3.93 -29.73
C PHE A 206 -27.85 -4.89 -30.91
N THR A 207 -26.72 -5.13 -31.60
CA THR A 207 -26.63 -6.12 -32.68
C THR A 207 -25.52 -7.15 -32.41
N PRO A 208 -25.56 -8.34 -33.05
CA PRO A 208 -24.47 -9.31 -32.98
C PRO A 208 -23.10 -8.80 -33.43
N SER A 209 -23.04 -7.67 -34.14
CA SER A 209 -21.79 -7.09 -34.66
C SER A 209 -21.01 -6.30 -33.61
N TYR A 210 -21.64 -5.87 -32.51
CA TYR A 210 -21.01 -5.03 -31.50
C TYR A 210 -19.84 -5.76 -30.81
N ARG A 211 -18.66 -5.15 -30.84
CA ARG A 211 -17.47 -5.61 -30.14
C ARG A 211 -16.69 -4.45 -29.55
N VAL A 212 -16.13 -4.65 -28.36
CA VAL A 212 -15.10 -3.77 -27.79
C VAL A 212 -13.75 -4.47 -27.88
N LYS A 213 -12.85 -3.92 -28.68
CA LYS A 213 -11.51 -4.47 -28.96
C LYS A 213 -10.44 -3.69 -28.19
N TYR A 214 -9.43 -4.43 -27.74
CA TYR A 214 -8.34 -3.92 -26.91
C TYR A 214 -7.01 -3.96 -27.64
N TYR A 215 -6.18 -2.95 -27.36
CA TYR A 215 -4.85 -2.80 -27.96
C TYR A 215 -3.88 -2.24 -26.94
N PHE A 216 -2.64 -2.64 -27.01
CA PHE A 216 -1.52 -1.93 -26.38
C PHE A 216 -0.83 -1.09 -27.45
N LYS A 217 -0.66 0.20 -27.16
CA LYS A 217 0.26 1.08 -27.88
C LYS A 217 1.54 1.15 -27.06
N ASP A 218 2.61 0.59 -27.59
CA ASP A 218 3.94 0.72 -27.03
C ASP A 218 4.36 2.19 -27.10
N MET A 219 4.70 2.78 -25.95
CA MET A 219 4.96 4.21 -25.85
C MET A 219 6.31 4.62 -26.42
N GLU A 220 7.28 3.69 -26.49
CA GLU A 220 8.63 3.99 -26.96
C GLU A 220 8.76 3.82 -28.47
N THR A 221 8.12 2.78 -29.01
CA THR A 221 8.14 2.47 -30.45
C THR A 221 6.93 3.06 -31.20
N GLY A 222 5.86 3.41 -30.49
CA GLY A 222 4.58 3.84 -31.07
C GLY A 222 3.75 2.70 -31.67
N LEU A 223 4.26 1.46 -31.70
CA LEU A 223 3.62 0.31 -32.32
C LEU A 223 2.33 -0.08 -31.57
N ARG A 224 1.26 -0.33 -32.31
CA ARG A 224 -0.02 -0.78 -31.76
C ARG A 224 -0.22 -2.27 -32.04
N ARG A 225 -0.40 -3.07 -30.99
CA ARG A 225 -0.75 -4.50 -31.10
C ARG A 225 -2.13 -4.79 -30.50
N ARG A 226 -2.89 -5.68 -31.12
CA ARG A 226 -4.17 -6.17 -30.55
C ARG A 226 -3.87 -7.09 -29.38
N VAL A 227 -4.67 -7.00 -28.32
CA VAL A 227 -4.50 -7.76 -27.08
C VAL A 227 -5.84 -8.31 -26.59
N SER A 228 -5.78 -9.34 -25.75
CA SER A 228 -6.92 -9.87 -25.01
C SER A 228 -7.08 -9.12 -23.68
N PRO A 229 -8.28 -8.57 -23.38
CA PRO A 229 -8.54 -8.00 -22.07
C PRO A 229 -8.43 -9.06 -20.97
N TRP A 230 -8.80 -10.31 -21.27
CA TRP A 230 -8.72 -11.41 -20.31
C TRP A 230 -7.28 -11.85 -20.03
N HIS A 231 -6.42 -11.97 -21.05
CA HIS A 231 -5.11 -12.59 -20.87
C HIS A 231 -3.95 -11.58 -20.73
N ASP A 232 -4.01 -10.43 -21.41
CA ASP A 232 -2.88 -9.51 -21.53
C ASP A 232 -2.93 -8.35 -20.53
N VAL A 233 -4.12 -7.98 -20.05
CA VAL A 233 -4.25 -6.96 -19.00
C VAL A 233 -3.80 -7.59 -17.67
N PRO A 234 -2.79 -7.03 -16.97
CA PRO A 234 -2.33 -7.62 -15.72
C PRO A 234 -3.43 -7.61 -14.66
N LEU A 235 -3.64 -8.72 -13.94
CA LEU A 235 -4.53 -8.74 -12.78
C LEU A 235 -4.08 -7.74 -11.71
N TYR A 236 -2.82 -7.85 -11.29
CA TYR A 236 -2.22 -6.99 -10.28
C TYR A 236 -1.60 -5.74 -10.90
N VAL A 237 -1.94 -4.57 -10.37
CA VAL A 237 -1.31 -3.30 -10.76
C VAL A 237 -0.12 -3.04 -9.84
N ARG A 238 1.07 -3.42 -10.29
CA ARG A 238 2.33 -3.29 -9.54
C ARG A 238 3.15 -2.11 -10.06
N ASP A 239 3.63 -1.28 -9.13
CA ASP A 239 4.59 -0.22 -9.44
C ASP A 239 6.00 -0.86 -9.55
N PRO A 240 6.78 -0.62 -10.62
CA PRO A 240 8.12 -1.21 -10.79
C PRO A 240 9.07 -0.91 -9.61
N VAL A 241 8.95 0.30 -9.05
CA VAL A 241 9.54 0.68 -7.78
C VAL A 241 8.41 1.15 -6.88
N ARG A 242 8.04 0.32 -5.90
CA ARG A 242 6.93 0.61 -4.99
C ARG A 242 7.39 1.57 -3.89
N THR A 243 6.90 2.82 -3.94
CA THR A 243 7.24 3.87 -2.96
C THR A 243 6.28 3.96 -1.76
N LYS A 244 5.17 3.22 -1.79
CA LYS A 244 4.26 3.13 -0.63
C LYS A 244 4.96 2.37 0.50
N PRO A 245 4.69 2.71 1.79
CA PRO A 245 5.24 2.01 2.94
C PRO A 245 5.08 0.48 2.85
N GLU A 246 6.13 -0.26 3.22
CA GLU A 246 6.18 -1.73 3.11
C GLU A 246 5.12 -2.41 3.99
N ASN A 247 4.79 -1.82 5.14
CA ASN A 247 3.75 -2.30 6.05
C ASN A 247 2.33 -2.21 5.46
N ILE A 248 2.12 -1.44 4.39
CA ILE A 248 0.83 -1.39 3.68
C ILE A 248 0.81 -2.51 2.65
N ARG A 249 -0.05 -3.53 2.81
CA ARG A 249 -0.21 -4.59 1.79
C ARG A 249 -0.66 -4.01 0.44
N ALA A 250 -0.11 -4.52 -0.66
CA ALA A 250 -0.57 -4.15 -2.00
C ALA A 250 -2.00 -4.65 -2.23
N ASN A 251 -2.89 -3.75 -2.61
CA ASN A 251 -4.29 -4.04 -2.94
C ASN A 251 -4.70 -3.10 -4.08
N ARG A 252 -4.27 -3.44 -5.30
CA ARG A 252 -4.58 -2.70 -6.52
C ARG A 252 -4.67 -3.69 -7.68
N TYR A 253 -5.86 -3.80 -8.24
CA TYR A 253 -6.21 -4.78 -9.27
C TYR A 253 -6.82 -4.06 -10.47
N ASN A 254 -6.66 -4.59 -11.68
CA ASN A 254 -7.43 -4.09 -12.83
C ASN A 254 -8.83 -4.74 -12.81
N PHE A 255 -9.86 -3.92 -13.02
CA PHE A 255 -11.25 -4.35 -13.17
C PHE A 255 -11.73 -3.99 -14.58
N ILE A 256 -12.36 -4.92 -15.29
CA ILE A 256 -12.92 -4.72 -16.62
C ILE A 256 -14.44 -4.56 -16.45
N CYS A 257 -14.95 -3.36 -16.72
CA CYS A 257 -16.39 -3.12 -16.69
C CYS A 257 -17.07 -3.76 -17.89
N GLU A 258 -18.08 -4.59 -17.66
CA GLU A 258 -18.90 -5.19 -18.71
C GLU A 258 -20.28 -4.53 -18.75
N ILE A 259 -20.93 -4.39 -17.59
CA ILE A 259 -22.24 -3.78 -17.45
C ILE A 259 -22.11 -2.51 -16.60
N PRO A 260 -22.15 -1.33 -17.25
CA PRO A 260 -22.10 -0.03 -16.57
C PRO A 260 -23.15 0.11 -15.46
N LYS A 261 -22.76 0.82 -14.40
CA LYS A 261 -23.68 1.29 -13.35
C LYS A 261 -24.94 1.92 -13.97
N TRP A 262 -26.10 1.59 -13.43
CA TRP A 262 -27.43 2.05 -13.89
C TRP A 262 -27.79 1.63 -15.32
N THR A 263 -27.27 0.50 -15.78
CA THR A 263 -27.69 -0.12 -17.04
C THR A 263 -28.07 -1.59 -16.82
N ARG A 264 -28.80 -2.17 -17.78
CA ARG A 264 -29.26 -3.56 -17.71
C ARG A 264 -28.93 -4.39 -18.94
N ALA A 265 -28.29 -3.80 -19.96
CA ALA A 265 -27.86 -4.52 -21.15
C ALA A 265 -26.68 -5.42 -20.80
N LYS A 266 -26.76 -6.70 -21.15
CA LYS A 266 -25.71 -7.66 -20.83
C LYS A 266 -24.60 -7.60 -21.86
N PHE A 267 -23.38 -7.38 -21.39
CA PHE A 267 -22.15 -7.52 -22.17
C PHE A 267 -21.24 -8.48 -21.42
N GLU A 268 -20.35 -9.14 -22.14
CA GLU A 268 -19.44 -10.14 -21.59
C GLU A 268 -18.14 -10.20 -22.40
N ILE A 269 -17.03 -10.52 -21.75
CA ILE A 269 -15.79 -10.95 -22.40
C ILE A 269 -16.12 -12.22 -23.21
N ALA A 270 -15.86 -12.18 -24.52
CA ALA A 270 -16.04 -13.35 -25.37
C ALA A 270 -14.89 -14.35 -25.16
N THR A 271 -14.98 -15.17 -24.11
CA THR A 271 -13.95 -16.16 -23.71
C THR A 271 -13.58 -17.14 -24.83
N GLY A 272 -14.51 -17.43 -25.74
CA GLY A 272 -14.29 -18.29 -26.92
C GLY A 272 -13.85 -17.58 -28.22
N GLU A 273 -13.79 -16.25 -28.28
CA GLU A 273 -13.39 -15.52 -29.50
C GLU A 273 -11.90 -15.11 -29.47
N PRO A 274 -11.18 -15.11 -30.62
CA PRO A 274 -9.80 -14.63 -30.68
C PRO A 274 -9.65 -13.19 -30.15
N PHE A 275 -8.66 -12.99 -29.28
CA PHE A 275 -8.41 -11.74 -28.53
C PHE A 275 -9.52 -11.34 -27.54
N ASN A 276 -10.46 -12.22 -27.23
CA ASN A 276 -11.50 -12.06 -26.21
C ASN A 276 -12.12 -10.64 -26.14
N PRO A 277 -12.59 -10.07 -27.26
CA PRO A 277 -13.27 -8.77 -27.21
C PRO A 277 -14.51 -8.86 -26.29
N ILE A 278 -14.95 -7.75 -25.74
CA ILE A 278 -16.30 -7.72 -25.15
C ILE A 278 -17.31 -7.76 -26.29
N LYS A 279 -18.34 -8.58 -26.14
CA LYS A 279 -19.51 -8.62 -27.03
C LYS A 279 -20.77 -8.35 -26.21
N GLN A 280 -21.86 -8.06 -26.90
CA GLN A 280 -23.17 -8.05 -26.26
C GLN A 280 -23.73 -9.47 -26.20
N ASP A 281 -24.38 -9.84 -25.10
CA ASP A 281 -25.10 -11.12 -25.01
C ASP A 281 -26.35 -11.05 -25.90
N ILE A 282 -26.29 -11.72 -27.05
CA ILE A 282 -27.37 -11.84 -28.01
C ILE A 282 -27.83 -13.29 -28.06
N LYS A 283 -29.11 -13.54 -27.79
CA LYS A 283 -29.72 -14.86 -27.98
C LYS A 283 -30.83 -14.78 -29.01
N ASN A 284 -30.76 -15.64 -30.03
CA ASN A 284 -31.72 -15.68 -31.14
C ASN A 284 -31.90 -14.33 -31.85
N GLY A 285 -30.80 -13.58 -32.03
CA GLY A 285 -30.81 -12.25 -32.66
C GLY A 285 -31.33 -11.12 -31.76
N VAL A 286 -31.76 -11.40 -30.53
CA VAL A 286 -32.29 -10.41 -29.60
C VAL A 286 -31.28 -10.11 -28.48
N PRO A 287 -30.93 -8.83 -28.23
CA PRO A 287 -30.06 -8.46 -27.12
C PRO A 287 -30.71 -8.78 -25.78
N ARG A 288 -29.91 -9.36 -24.88
CA ARG A 288 -30.36 -9.71 -23.54
C ARG A 288 -30.16 -8.56 -22.57
N PHE A 289 -31.13 -8.46 -21.66
CA PHE A 289 -31.15 -7.48 -20.60
C PHE A 289 -31.54 -8.16 -19.28
N TYR A 290 -31.02 -7.70 -18.16
CA TYR A 290 -31.59 -8.05 -16.86
C TYR A 290 -33.04 -7.54 -16.78
N LYS A 291 -33.97 -8.47 -16.57
CA LYS A 291 -35.41 -8.14 -16.47
C LYS A 291 -35.79 -7.61 -15.09
N HIS A 292 -35.04 -7.99 -14.07
CA HIS A 292 -35.27 -7.58 -12.68
C HIS A 292 -35.18 -6.06 -12.50
N GLY A 293 -34.17 -5.44 -13.10
CA GLY A 293 -33.89 -4.02 -12.99
C GLY A 293 -32.49 -3.70 -13.52
N ASP A 294 -32.07 -2.45 -13.34
CA ASP A 294 -30.71 -2.03 -13.65
C ASP A 294 -29.71 -2.59 -12.64
N MET A 295 -28.50 -2.88 -13.11
CA MET A 295 -27.36 -3.13 -12.25
C MET A 295 -26.95 -1.81 -11.60
N MET A 296 -27.03 -1.72 -10.27
CA MET A 296 -26.85 -0.45 -9.54
C MET A 296 -25.38 -0.06 -9.30
N TRP A 297 -24.43 -0.89 -9.71
CA TRP A 297 -22.98 -0.73 -9.57
C TRP A 297 -22.28 -1.06 -10.89
N ASN A 298 -21.00 -0.74 -11.06
CA ASN A 298 -20.31 -1.24 -12.26
C ASN A 298 -20.04 -2.73 -12.06
N TYR A 299 -20.48 -3.56 -13.01
CA TYR A 299 -20.34 -5.01 -12.96
C TYR A 299 -19.44 -5.47 -14.10
N GLY A 300 -18.62 -6.47 -13.85
CA GLY A 300 -17.75 -7.07 -14.85
C GLY A 300 -16.78 -8.04 -14.21
N ALA A 301 -15.56 -8.13 -14.73
CA ALA A 301 -14.64 -9.21 -14.38
C ALA A 301 -13.21 -8.73 -14.05
N PHE A 302 -12.47 -9.56 -13.33
CA PHE A 302 -11.03 -9.39 -13.19
C PHE A 302 -10.28 -10.09 -14.35
N PRO A 303 -9.26 -9.47 -14.94
CA PRO A 303 -8.45 -10.13 -15.96
C PRO A 303 -7.53 -11.18 -15.32
N GLN A 304 -7.06 -12.13 -16.12
CA GLN A 304 -6.16 -13.20 -15.71
C GLN A 304 -6.68 -14.06 -14.56
N THR A 305 -7.99 -14.25 -14.47
CA THR A 305 -8.66 -15.15 -13.51
C THR A 305 -9.50 -16.17 -14.27
N TRP A 306 -9.83 -17.28 -13.64
CA TRP A 306 -10.67 -18.32 -14.22
C TRP A 306 -11.24 -19.22 -13.12
N GLU A 307 -12.57 -19.28 -13.01
CA GLU A 307 -13.30 -20.14 -12.09
C GLU A 307 -13.49 -21.53 -12.70
N SER A 308 -12.49 -22.40 -12.54
CA SER A 308 -12.45 -23.70 -13.19
C SER A 308 -13.63 -24.61 -12.79
N THR A 309 -14.26 -25.24 -13.78
CA THR A 309 -15.25 -26.31 -13.57
C THR A 309 -14.63 -27.61 -13.04
N GLU A 310 -13.30 -27.74 -13.06
CA GLU A 310 -12.57 -28.92 -12.57
C GLU A 310 -12.20 -28.82 -11.08
N VAL A 311 -12.27 -27.61 -10.51
CA VAL A 311 -11.98 -27.35 -9.10
C VAL A 311 -13.28 -27.34 -8.30
N ILE A 312 -13.31 -28.12 -7.21
CA ILE A 312 -14.45 -28.16 -6.28
C ILE A 312 -14.14 -27.24 -5.09
N PHE A 313 -15.00 -26.27 -4.85
CA PHE A 313 -14.92 -25.33 -3.72
C PHE A 313 -15.45 -25.94 -2.42
N GLU A 314 -15.31 -25.23 -1.30
CA GLU A 314 -15.64 -25.75 0.04
C GLU A 314 -17.11 -26.16 0.20
N ASP A 315 -18.03 -25.50 -0.51
CA ASP A 315 -19.46 -25.84 -0.53
C ASP A 315 -19.79 -27.05 -1.45
N GLY A 316 -18.79 -27.71 -2.03
CA GLY A 316 -18.95 -28.91 -2.84
C GLY A 316 -19.39 -28.66 -4.29
N VAL A 317 -19.33 -27.42 -4.75
CA VAL A 317 -19.70 -26.99 -6.11
C VAL A 317 -18.46 -26.66 -6.96
N SER A 318 -18.57 -26.78 -8.28
CA SER A 318 -17.50 -26.41 -9.21
C SER A 318 -17.53 -24.93 -9.58
N GLY A 319 -16.50 -24.38 -10.22
CA GLY A 319 -16.59 -23.05 -10.85
C GLY A 319 -17.53 -23.01 -12.07
N ASP A 320 -17.76 -21.83 -12.61
CA ASP A 320 -18.68 -21.54 -13.73
C ASP A 320 -18.00 -21.43 -15.10
N ASN A 321 -16.67 -21.60 -15.16
CA ASN A 321 -15.82 -21.51 -16.35
C ASN A 321 -15.54 -20.09 -16.89
N ASP A 322 -15.88 -19.05 -16.15
CA ASP A 322 -15.65 -17.66 -16.55
C ASP A 322 -14.55 -16.98 -15.69
N PRO A 323 -14.04 -15.80 -16.09
CA PRO A 323 -13.19 -14.99 -15.22
C PRO A 323 -13.98 -14.52 -13.99
N ILE A 324 -13.34 -14.46 -12.82
CA ILE A 324 -14.04 -14.10 -11.58
C ILE A 324 -14.73 -12.73 -11.68
N ASP A 325 -15.98 -12.69 -11.23
CA ASP A 325 -16.82 -11.50 -11.27
C ASP A 325 -16.46 -10.47 -10.20
N GLY A 326 -16.62 -9.21 -10.55
CA GLY A 326 -16.37 -8.04 -9.73
C GLY A 326 -17.54 -7.06 -9.75
N VAL A 327 -17.78 -6.44 -8.59
CA VAL A 327 -18.75 -5.36 -8.43
C VAL A 327 -18.05 -4.15 -7.84
N GLU A 328 -17.90 -3.11 -8.67
CA GLU A 328 -17.25 -1.85 -8.28
C GLU A 328 -18.31 -0.87 -7.77
N ILE A 329 -18.21 -0.55 -6.47
CA ILE A 329 -19.29 0.13 -5.73
C ILE A 329 -19.17 1.65 -5.67
N GLY A 330 -18.17 2.23 -6.34
CA GLY A 330 -17.95 3.66 -6.41
C GLY A 330 -19.10 4.44 -7.04
N MET A 331 -19.03 5.76 -6.90
CA MET A 331 -20.10 6.65 -7.36
C MET A 331 -20.11 6.83 -8.89
N ARG A 332 -18.97 6.65 -9.55
CA ARG A 332 -18.80 6.92 -10.98
C ARG A 332 -19.33 5.75 -11.82
N GLN A 333 -20.15 6.04 -12.83
CA GLN A 333 -20.46 5.10 -13.90
C GLN A 333 -19.26 4.94 -14.85
N MET A 334 -18.84 3.70 -15.12
CA MET A 334 -17.85 3.34 -16.14
C MET A 334 -18.55 3.06 -17.48
N ARG A 335 -17.82 3.09 -18.60
CA ARG A 335 -18.35 2.64 -19.90
C ARG A 335 -18.09 1.14 -20.13
N VAL A 336 -18.83 0.55 -21.07
CA VAL A 336 -18.62 -0.84 -21.50
C VAL A 336 -17.16 -1.03 -21.93
N GLY A 337 -16.49 -1.97 -21.29
CA GLY A 337 -15.10 -2.32 -21.53
C GLY A 337 -14.05 -1.39 -20.94
N GLU A 338 -14.42 -0.34 -20.22
CA GLU A 338 -13.44 0.44 -19.47
C GLU A 338 -12.71 -0.41 -18.44
N ILE A 339 -11.41 -0.16 -18.30
CA ILE A 339 -10.55 -0.85 -17.33
C ILE A 339 -10.08 0.17 -16.30
N HIS A 340 -10.34 -0.09 -15.03
CA HIS A 340 -9.96 0.81 -13.93
C HIS A 340 -9.20 0.06 -12.83
N PRO A 341 -8.20 0.70 -12.20
CA PRO A 341 -7.60 0.18 -10.99
C PRO A 341 -8.59 0.26 -9.82
N VAL A 342 -8.80 -0.87 -9.15
CA VAL A 342 -9.71 -1.03 -8.00
C VAL A 342 -8.98 -1.63 -6.80
N ARG A 343 -9.56 -1.45 -5.61
CA ARG A 343 -9.19 -2.13 -4.36
C ARG A 343 -10.24 -3.19 -4.05
N ILE A 344 -9.81 -4.39 -3.73
CA ILE A 344 -10.69 -5.45 -3.22
C ILE A 344 -11.04 -5.13 -1.77
N LEU A 345 -12.33 -5.26 -1.42
CA LEU A 345 -12.89 -4.97 -0.10
C LEU A 345 -13.50 -6.22 0.55
N GLY A 346 -14.04 -7.13 -0.25
CA GLY A 346 -14.63 -8.38 0.23
C GLY A 346 -15.17 -9.21 -0.93
N VAL A 347 -15.90 -10.29 -0.62
CA VAL A 347 -16.50 -11.17 -1.64
C VAL A 347 -17.79 -11.80 -1.11
N LEU A 348 -18.76 -11.99 -2.01
CA LEU A 348 -19.99 -12.76 -1.76
C LEU A 348 -19.96 -14.05 -2.57
N GLY A 349 -20.16 -15.21 -1.94
CA GLY A 349 -20.23 -16.49 -2.64
C GLY A 349 -21.66 -16.83 -3.03
N MET A 350 -22.04 -16.59 -4.28
CA MET A 350 -23.33 -17.03 -4.82
C MET A 350 -23.18 -18.44 -5.40
N ILE A 351 -24.22 -19.26 -5.26
CA ILE A 351 -24.30 -20.55 -5.94
C ILE A 351 -25.35 -20.42 -7.03
N ASP A 352 -24.89 -20.35 -8.28
CA ASP A 352 -25.69 -20.21 -9.49
C ASP A 352 -25.76 -21.57 -10.21
N ASP A 353 -26.96 -22.15 -10.33
CA ASP A 353 -27.20 -23.41 -11.07
C ASP A 353 -26.24 -24.56 -10.69
N GLY A 354 -25.82 -24.60 -9.42
CA GLY A 354 -24.92 -25.62 -8.87
C GLY A 354 -23.43 -25.33 -9.03
N GLN A 355 -23.07 -24.13 -9.47
CA GLN A 355 -21.71 -23.63 -9.64
C GLN A 355 -21.43 -22.50 -8.66
N MET A 356 -20.19 -22.41 -8.18
CA MET A 356 -19.71 -21.29 -7.40
C MET A 356 -19.52 -20.09 -8.32
N ASP A 357 -20.13 -18.98 -7.93
CA ASP A 357 -20.14 -17.73 -8.66
C ASP A 357 -19.80 -16.59 -7.69
N TRP A 358 -18.49 -16.36 -7.52
CA TRP A 358 -17.97 -15.36 -6.58
C TRP A 358 -18.19 -13.95 -7.11
N LYS A 359 -18.81 -13.09 -6.29
CA LYS A 359 -18.96 -11.64 -6.57
C LYS A 359 -17.99 -10.84 -5.70
N VAL A 360 -16.83 -10.50 -6.25
CA VAL A 360 -15.81 -9.71 -5.53
C VAL A 360 -16.27 -8.27 -5.40
N ILE A 361 -16.37 -7.77 -4.18
CA ILE A 361 -16.73 -6.38 -3.90
C ILE A 361 -15.46 -5.53 -3.92
N CYS A 362 -15.45 -4.53 -4.78
CA CYS A 362 -14.30 -3.66 -4.97
C CYS A 362 -14.71 -2.19 -5.13
N MET A 363 -13.73 -1.30 -5.08
CA MET A 363 -13.94 0.14 -5.28
C MET A 363 -12.80 0.73 -6.09
N SER A 364 -13.11 1.62 -7.03
CA SER A 364 -12.12 2.36 -7.80
C SER A 364 -11.15 3.08 -6.86
N VAL A 365 -9.85 2.98 -7.13
CA VAL A 365 -8.84 3.74 -6.36
C VAL A 365 -9.02 5.25 -6.47
N ASN A 366 -9.77 5.70 -7.48
CA ASN A 366 -10.06 7.10 -7.77
C ASN A 366 -11.37 7.59 -7.16
N ASP A 367 -12.13 6.73 -6.46
CA ASP A 367 -13.35 7.16 -5.79
C ASP A 367 -13.02 8.05 -4.57
N PRO A 368 -13.77 9.15 -4.31
CA PRO A 368 -13.48 10.07 -3.21
C PRO A 368 -13.42 9.41 -1.82
N VAL A 369 -14.20 8.35 -1.59
CA VAL A 369 -14.25 7.64 -0.30
C VAL A 369 -13.33 6.43 -0.23
N ALA A 370 -12.64 6.06 -1.32
CA ALA A 370 -11.77 4.88 -1.39
C ALA A 370 -10.63 4.86 -0.37
N ARG A 371 -10.23 6.03 0.15
CA ARG A 371 -9.21 6.13 1.20
C ARG A 371 -9.73 5.72 2.59
N PHE A 372 -11.03 5.86 2.84
CA PHE A 372 -11.65 5.64 4.14
C PHE A 372 -12.20 4.21 4.30
N ILE A 373 -12.60 3.59 3.19
CA ILE A 373 -13.10 2.21 3.17
C ILE A 373 -11.89 1.26 2.99
N ARG A 374 -11.50 0.57 4.07
CA ARG A 374 -10.29 -0.27 4.09
C ARG A 374 -10.59 -1.76 4.06
N ASP A 375 -11.80 -2.16 4.41
CA ASP A 375 -12.30 -3.54 4.43
C ASP A 375 -13.82 -3.57 4.23
N ILE A 376 -14.39 -4.77 4.14
CA ILE A 376 -15.83 -5.01 3.95
C ILE A 376 -16.69 -4.32 5.03
N ASP A 377 -16.22 -4.31 6.28
CA ASP A 377 -16.93 -3.75 7.44
C ASP A 377 -17.00 -2.22 7.45
N ASP A 378 -16.17 -1.55 6.63
CA ASP A 378 -16.24 -0.11 6.49
C ASP A 378 -17.36 0.31 5.53
N ILE A 379 -17.80 -0.57 4.60
CA ILE A 379 -18.82 -0.22 3.61
C ILE A 379 -20.14 0.24 4.27
N PRO A 380 -20.74 -0.48 5.24
CA PRO A 380 -21.97 -0.01 5.89
C PRO A 380 -21.86 1.35 6.59
N LYS A 381 -20.65 1.76 6.98
CA LYS A 381 -20.40 3.05 7.67
C LYS A 381 -20.45 4.24 6.71
N PHE A 382 -20.00 4.05 5.47
CA PHE A 382 -19.91 5.13 4.47
C PHE A 382 -20.97 5.00 3.36
N LEU A 383 -21.47 3.79 3.10
CA LEU A 383 -22.45 3.45 2.06
C LEU A 383 -23.55 2.56 2.69
N PRO A 384 -24.37 3.10 3.61
CA PRO A 384 -25.40 2.32 4.31
C PRO A 384 -26.39 1.69 3.33
N GLY A 385 -26.73 0.42 3.55
CA GLY A 385 -27.63 -0.36 2.68
C GLY A 385 -26.99 -0.90 1.39
N CYS A 386 -25.75 -0.53 1.05
CA CYS A 386 -25.10 -0.98 -0.19
C CYS A 386 -24.93 -2.51 -0.25
N LEU A 387 -24.42 -3.12 0.83
CA LEU A 387 -24.21 -4.57 0.89
C LEU A 387 -25.54 -5.33 0.90
N ASP A 388 -26.55 -4.82 1.59
CA ASP A 388 -27.87 -5.47 1.62
C ASP A 388 -28.55 -5.43 0.25
N ALA A 389 -28.50 -4.28 -0.44
CA ALA A 389 -29.02 -4.14 -1.79
C ALA A 389 -28.28 -5.04 -2.80
N LEU A 390 -26.95 -5.17 -2.69
CA LEU A 390 -26.14 -6.06 -3.54
C LEU A 390 -26.59 -7.51 -3.40
N ARG A 391 -26.59 -8.01 -2.16
CA ARG A 391 -26.98 -9.38 -1.83
C ARG A 391 -28.40 -9.67 -2.25
N GLU A 392 -29.33 -8.74 -2.00
CA GLU A 392 -30.73 -8.89 -2.39
C GLU A 392 -30.89 -8.96 -3.91
N TRP A 393 -30.22 -8.07 -4.64
CA TRP A 393 -30.27 -8.07 -6.11
C TRP A 393 -29.80 -9.42 -6.67
N PHE A 394 -28.66 -9.94 -6.21
CA PHE A 394 -28.15 -11.25 -6.63
C PHE A 394 -29.04 -12.41 -6.17
N ARG A 395 -29.71 -12.30 -5.03
CA ARG A 395 -30.62 -13.33 -4.53
C ARG A 395 -31.84 -13.51 -5.44
N VAL A 396 -32.43 -12.42 -5.92
CA VAL A 396 -33.78 -12.45 -6.54
C VAL A 396 -33.82 -12.18 -8.05
N TYR A 397 -32.71 -11.79 -8.70
CA TYR A 397 -32.76 -11.31 -10.08
C TYR A 397 -33.36 -12.32 -11.09
N LYS A 398 -33.24 -13.62 -10.83
CA LYS A 398 -33.80 -14.69 -11.68
C LYS A 398 -35.31 -14.91 -11.50
N ILE A 399 -35.90 -14.49 -10.37
CA ILE A 399 -37.31 -14.75 -10.03
C ILE A 399 -38.24 -14.17 -11.10
N CYS A 400 -37.96 -12.95 -11.57
CA CYS A 400 -38.77 -12.28 -12.58
C CYS A 400 -38.82 -13.00 -13.94
N GLN A 401 -37.94 -13.99 -14.16
CA GLN A 401 -37.88 -14.80 -15.37
C GLN A 401 -38.30 -16.26 -15.11
N GLY A 402 -38.97 -16.54 -13.98
CA GLY A 402 -39.41 -17.88 -13.59
C GLY A 402 -38.33 -18.74 -12.92
N GLY A 403 -37.17 -18.17 -12.62
CA GLY A 403 -36.16 -18.83 -11.80
C GLY A 403 -36.52 -18.83 -10.30
N VAL A 404 -35.65 -19.43 -9.50
CA VAL A 404 -35.75 -19.44 -8.03
C VAL A 404 -34.74 -18.47 -7.42
N GLU A 405 -34.80 -18.29 -6.10
CA GLU A 405 -33.78 -17.57 -5.36
C GLU A 405 -32.42 -18.27 -5.48
N ASN A 406 -31.38 -17.49 -5.76
CA ASN A 406 -30.01 -18.00 -5.70
C ASN A 406 -29.63 -18.28 -4.23
N LYS A 407 -28.84 -19.35 -4.04
CA LYS A 407 -28.29 -19.68 -2.73
C LYS A 407 -26.94 -19.00 -2.55
N PHE A 408 -26.47 -18.92 -1.31
CA PHE A 408 -25.16 -18.37 -1.00
C PHE A 408 -24.37 -19.32 -0.11
N ALA A 409 -23.06 -19.37 -0.33
CA ALA A 409 -22.10 -19.88 0.63
C ALA A 409 -22.10 -19.02 1.90
N PHE A 410 -21.60 -19.57 3.01
CA PHE A 410 -21.47 -18.86 4.30
C PHE A 410 -22.75 -18.14 4.76
N ASN A 411 -23.93 -18.69 4.45
CA ASN A 411 -25.24 -18.07 4.76
C ASN A 411 -25.39 -16.64 4.18
N GLY A 412 -24.71 -16.32 3.08
CA GLY A 412 -24.74 -15.00 2.47
C GLY A 412 -23.91 -13.95 3.22
N GLU A 413 -23.00 -14.37 4.10
CA GLU A 413 -22.00 -13.49 4.71
C GLU A 413 -21.02 -12.97 3.65
N TYR A 414 -20.76 -11.66 3.67
CA TYR A 414 -19.66 -11.10 2.90
C TYR A 414 -18.34 -11.43 3.61
N LYS A 415 -17.42 -12.13 2.93
CA LYS A 415 -16.09 -12.38 3.47
C LYS A 415 -15.20 -11.16 3.26
N ASP A 416 -14.26 -10.96 4.18
CA ASP A 416 -13.37 -9.79 4.22
C ASP A 416 -12.43 -9.71 3.00
N LYS A 417 -11.67 -8.60 2.92
CA LYS A 417 -10.71 -8.41 1.82
C LYS A 417 -9.64 -9.49 1.79
N THR A 418 -9.24 -10.05 2.94
CA THR A 418 -8.14 -11.02 3.02
C THR A 418 -8.57 -12.33 2.37
N TYR A 419 -9.80 -12.77 2.67
CA TYR A 419 -10.43 -13.91 2.04
C TYR A 419 -10.67 -13.65 0.56
N ALA A 420 -11.22 -12.50 0.19
CA ALA A 420 -11.47 -12.14 -1.20
C ALA A 420 -10.20 -12.11 -2.06
N MET A 421 -9.10 -11.54 -1.55
CA MET A 421 -7.81 -11.56 -2.23
C MET A 421 -7.29 -12.99 -2.40
N LYS A 422 -7.49 -13.87 -1.42
CA LYS A 422 -7.12 -15.29 -1.54
C LYS A 422 -7.93 -15.99 -2.64
N VAL A 423 -9.24 -15.75 -2.73
CA VAL A 423 -10.09 -16.28 -3.80
C VAL A 423 -9.59 -15.80 -5.17
N VAL A 424 -9.29 -14.51 -5.32
CA VAL A 424 -8.74 -13.95 -6.56
C VAL A 424 -7.37 -14.53 -6.91
N ASP A 425 -6.49 -14.75 -5.91
CA ASP A 425 -5.18 -15.37 -6.11
C ASP A 425 -5.33 -16.86 -6.54
N GLU A 426 -6.28 -17.60 -5.96
CA GLU A 426 -6.62 -18.98 -6.37
C GLU A 426 -7.16 -19.01 -7.81
N SER A 427 -8.05 -18.08 -8.18
CA SER A 427 -8.57 -17.92 -9.55
C SER A 427 -7.48 -17.55 -10.55
N HIS A 428 -6.52 -16.72 -10.16
CA HIS A 428 -5.35 -16.40 -10.97
C HIS A 428 -4.49 -17.65 -11.23
N TYR A 429 -4.27 -18.47 -10.19
CA TYR A 429 -3.55 -19.73 -10.33
C TYR A 429 -4.26 -20.71 -11.26
N MET A 430 -5.59 -20.80 -11.19
CA MET A 430 -6.41 -21.58 -12.13
C MET A 430 -6.23 -21.08 -13.57
N TRP A 431 -6.28 -19.77 -13.81
CA TRP A 431 -6.00 -19.18 -15.12
C TRP A 431 -4.59 -19.46 -15.63
N GLU A 432 -3.57 -19.37 -14.78
CA GLU A 432 -2.20 -19.72 -15.17
C GLU A 432 -2.10 -21.18 -15.65
N ASN A 433 -2.80 -22.09 -14.96
CA ASN A 433 -2.83 -23.49 -15.34
C ASN A 433 -3.57 -23.72 -16.66
N LEU A 434 -4.71 -23.04 -16.88
CA LEU A 434 -5.41 -23.05 -18.17
C LEU A 434 -4.46 -22.64 -19.31
N ARG A 435 -3.69 -21.56 -19.10
CA ARG A 435 -2.69 -21.07 -20.08
C ARG A 435 -1.57 -22.08 -20.32
N LYS A 436 -1.06 -22.73 -19.26
CA LYS A 436 -0.01 -23.75 -19.36
C LYS A 436 -0.48 -25.01 -20.08
N ILE A 437 -1.70 -25.48 -19.81
CA ILE A 437 -2.30 -26.66 -20.45
C ILE A 437 -2.51 -26.40 -21.94
N LYS A 438 -3.21 -25.31 -22.29
CA LYS A 438 -3.50 -24.96 -23.69
C LYS A 438 -2.25 -24.71 -24.52
N LYS A 439 -1.24 -24.05 -23.95
CA LYS A 439 0.05 -23.84 -24.64
C LYS A 439 0.80 -25.15 -24.92
N LYS A 440 0.65 -26.18 -24.07
CA LYS A 440 1.24 -27.51 -24.32
C LYS A 440 0.44 -28.34 -25.33
N GLU A 441 -0.84 -28.05 -25.52
CA GLU A 441 -1.67 -28.71 -26.53
C GLU A 441 -1.42 -28.13 -27.94
N GLU A 442 -1.05 -26.85 -28.03
CA GLU A 442 -0.78 -26.14 -29.29
C GLU A 442 0.67 -26.26 -29.80
N VAL A 443 1.63 -26.52 -28.90
CA VAL A 443 3.07 -26.70 -29.20
C VAL A 443 3.40 -28.18 -29.31
#